data_AF-S0FY61-F1
#
_entry.id   AF-S0FY61-F1
#
_cell.length_a   1.000
_cell.length_b   1.000
_cell.length_c   1.000
_cell.angle_alpha   90.00
_cell.angle_beta   90.00
_cell.angle_gamma   90.00
#
_symmetry.space_group_name_H-M   'P 1'
#
loop_
_entity.id
_entity.type
_entity.pdbx_description
1 polymer ?
#
loop_
_entity_poly.entity_id
_entity_poly.type
_entity_poly.pdbx_seq_one_letter_code
_entity_poly.pdbx_strand_id
1 'polypeptide(L)'
;MVNRRKIHNLVSLEDRQIVLNSEVVKQYPVVEQILTKYDKIYKSDFEDTEDFNKQTQTFFEYTFNELVKLASNEWYASNRMNEMPSSKDEWPTCSLCNTKNKLVYYIVNKNNKKELNVGSECIYKFPSLGFNHRQLSQIKNDRIKKFKRIERINKINSLFPGIENRLSQWKIDYEEIPLILPFDINEGLKLAIKEGFTLYDSYIEGKSKDSELEHLNNIIMKYDEYEQKSKLFVETHINSNFACDSKVRNWLIDNNKLRVLVAIMKNNGLINENTIKYIYEENFIKNRLVVLKEAVDKLQIKFIEFRDSNIFFSYKNQDDRIEYILRCDIKDFMLNFGEVFINSSYSIDFSILSKKLSIVFIDSNIKSLFNKVDFILRRSGYYIKHDYVNNSIEFNDKRKSMYSTGVLKIFCEGQTPLIFMNDKQAKQSLEEMLNKVSWKSKEEKSKYDIGNISRIPSLNRD
;
A
#
# COMPACT_ATOMS: atom_id res chain seq x y z
N MET A 1 44.73 54.32 -46.16
CA MET A 1 44.24 52.93 -46.11
C MET A 1 43.26 52.73 -47.25
N VAL A 2 43.69 52.04 -48.31
CA VAL A 2 42.83 51.70 -49.45
C VAL A 2 41.92 50.55 -49.00
N ASN A 3 40.60 50.74 -49.08
CA ASN A 3 39.62 49.74 -48.71
C ASN A 3 39.57 48.67 -49.82
N ARG A 4 40.56 47.75 -49.83
CA ARG A 4 40.65 46.67 -50.83
C ARG A 4 39.78 45.49 -50.43
N ARG A 5 39.20 44.81 -51.44
CA ARG A 5 38.38 43.61 -51.22
C ARG A 5 39.26 42.51 -50.62
N LYS A 6 38.87 42.01 -49.45
CA LYS A 6 39.46 40.83 -48.81
C LYS A 6 39.14 39.60 -49.65
N ILE A 7 40.07 39.20 -50.51
CA ILE A 7 39.93 38.03 -51.38
C ILE A 7 40.58 36.84 -50.66
N HIS A 8 39.76 35.82 -50.34
CA HIS A 8 40.15 34.52 -49.77
C HIS A 8 40.89 34.57 -48.41
N ASN A 9 40.23 34.10 -47.35
CA ASN A 9 40.82 33.98 -46.01
C ASN A 9 41.74 32.75 -45.95
N LEU A 10 43.03 32.95 -45.72
CA LEU A 10 44.03 31.89 -45.59
C LEU A 10 44.20 31.42 -44.15
N VAL A 11 44.05 32.33 -43.18
CA VAL A 11 44.12 32.02 -41.75
C VAL A 11 42.91 32.59 -41.03
N SER A 12 42.06 31.73 -40.50
CA SER A 12 40.95 32.16 -39.64
C SER A 12 41.43 32.50 -38.23
N LEU A 13 40.62 33.28 -37.51
CA LEU A 13 40.88 33.61 -36.11
C LEU A 13 40.98 32.34 -35.25
N GLU A 14 40.13 31.35 -35.53
CA GLU A 14 40.11 30.09 -34.78
C GLU A 14 41.38 29.28 -35.02
N ASP A 15 41.79 29.12 -36.28
CA ASP A 15 42.99 28.37 -36.66
C ASP A 15 44.25 29.04 -36.10
N ARG A 16 44.29 30.38 -36.16
CA ARG A 16 45.35 31.18 -35.52
C ARG A 16 45.44 30.88 -34.03
N GLN A 17 44.33 30.95 -33.29
CA GLN A 17 44.33 30.77 -31.85
C GLN A 17 44.75 29.37 -31.43
N ILE A 18 44.36 28.35 -32.19
CA ILE A 18 44.78 26.96 -31.96
C ILE A 18 46.29 26.83 -32.18
N VAL A 19 46.81 27.32 -33.31
CA VAL A 19 48.23 27.20 -33.66
C VAL A 19 49.11 28.02 -32.71
N LEU A 20 48.74 29.27 -32.41
CA LEU A 20 49.51 30.17 -31.56
C LEU A 20 49.65 29.67 -30.11
N ASN A 21 48.64 28.95 -29.61
CA ASN A 21 48.67 28.38 -28.26
C ASN A 21 49.22 26.94 -28.22
N SER A 22 49.57 26.36 -29.36
CA SER A 22 50.12 25.01 -29.48
C SER A 22 51.64 24.98 -29.30
N GLU A 23 52.19 23.80 -29.00
CA GLU A 23 53.63 23.59 -28.85
C GLU A 23 54.31 23.49 -30.22
N VAL A 24 53.63 22.93 -31.24
CA VAL A 24 54.15 22.78 -32.60
C VAL A 24 54.60 24.08 -33.26
N VAL A 25 54.00 25.22 -32.91
CA VAL A 25 54.32 26.53 -33.52
C VAL A 25 55.75 26.99 -33.19
N LYS A 26 56.32 26.54 -32.07
CA LYS A 26 57.69 26.89 -31.66
C LYS A 26 58.76 26.37 -32.63
N GLN A 27 58.41 25.37 -33.45
CA GLN A 27 59.28 24.86 -34.52
C GLN A 27 59.28 25.79 -35.75
N TYR A 28 58.37 26.77 -35.79
CA TYR A 28 58.21 27.76 -36.85
C TYR A 28 58.21 29.20 -36.30
N PRO A 29 59.34 29.71 -35.75
CA PRO A 29 59.38 31.02 -35.06
C PRO A 29 58.90 32.19 -35.92
N VAL A 30 59.18 32.16 -37.23
CA VAL A 30 58.73 33.19 -38.18
C VAL A 30 57.21 33.18 -38.35
N VAL A 31 56.60 31.99 -38.37
CA VAL A 31 55.14 31.84 -38.44
C VAL A 31 54.49 32.31 -37.14
N GLU A 32 55.08 31.99 -35.99
CA GLU A 32 54.62 32.47 -34.67
C GLU A 32 54.60 34.01 -34.60
N GLN A 33 55.65 34.67 -35.09
CA GLN A 33 55.73 36.13 -35.15
C GLN A 33 54.62 36.74 -36.02
N ILE A 34 54.38 36.17 -37.20
CA ILE A 34 53.32 36.63 -38.11
C ILE A 34 51.95 36.40 -37.48
N LEU A 35 51.68 35.23 -36.91
CA LEU A 35 50.41 34.97 -36.22
C LEU A 35 50.20 35.90 -35.03
N THR A 36 51.25 36.33 -34.34
CA THR A 36 51.12 37.30 -33.25
C THR A 36 50.67 38.68 -33.76
N LYS A 37 51.15 39.08 -34.95
CA LYS A 37 50.82 40.38 -35.56
C LYS A 37 49.45 40.43 -36.23
N TYR A 38 48.98 39.33 -36.82
CA TYR A 38 47.76 39.29 -37.65
C TYR A 38 46.69 38.38 -37.04
N ASP A 39 45.49 38.92 -36.79
CA ASP A 39 44.33 38.15 -36.31
C ASP A 39 43.72 37.25 -37.39
N LYS A 40 43.80 37.68 -38.65
CA LYS A 40 43.38 36.95 -39.85
C LYS A 40 44.33 37.30 -40.98
N ILE A 41 44.62 36.34 -41.84
CA ILE A 41 45.50 36.54 -43.00
C ILE A 41 44.70 36.24 -44.26
N TYR A 42 44.65 37.22 -45.16
CA TYR A 42 44.01 37.16 -46.46
C TYR A 42 45.07 37.12 -47.56
N LYS A 43 44.72 36.60 -48.74
CA LYS A 43 45.66 36.58 -49.87
C LYS A 43 46.14 37.98 -50.29
N SER A 44 45.29 38.99 -50.12
CA SER A 44 45.63 40.40 -50.37
C SER A 44 46.71 40.95 -49.45
N ASP A 45 46.94 40.34 -48.28
CA ASP A 45 47.91 40.84 -47.29
C ASP A 45 49.37 40.61 -47.74
N PHE A 46 49.58 39.71 -48.72
CA PHE A 46 50.88 39.43 -49.31
C PHE A 46 51.39 40.54 -50.25
N GLU A 47 50.51 41.44 -50.69
CA GLU A 47 50.86 42.50 -51.64
C GLU A 47 51.47 43.73 -50.94
N ASP A 48 51.25 43.90 -49.62
CA ASP A 48 51.41 45.19 -48.93
C ASP A 48 52.37 45.17 -47.72
N THR A 49 53.11 44.09 -47.42
CA THR A 49 53.96 44.06 -46.20
C THR A 49 55.32 43.37 -46.35
N GLU A 50 56.36 43.99 -45.76
CA GLU A 50 57.71 43.40 -45.60
C GLU A 50 57.70 42.09 -44.78
N ASP A 51 56.63 41.86 -44.03
CA ASP A 51 56.43 40.70 -43.16
C ASP A 51 56.22 39.38 -43.92
N PHE A 52 55.88 39.41 -45.23
CA PHE A 52 55.66 38.20 -46.03
C PHE A 52 56.64 38.06 -47.20
N ASN A 53 57.77 37.40 -46.97
CA ASN A 53 58.66 36.96 -48.04
C ASN A 53 58.06 35.77 -48.83
N LYS A 54 58.61 35.45 -50.02
CA LYS A 54 58.12 34.34 -50.87
C LYS A 54 57.94 33.02 -50.12
N GLN A 55 58.83 32.70 -49.18
CA GLN A 55 58.78 31.46 -48.40
C GLN A 55 57.60 31.45 -47.42
N THR A 56 57.36 32.55 -46.70
CA THR A 56 56.21 32.69 -45.79
C THR A 56 54.87 32.74 -46.54
N GLN A 57 54.81 33.36 -47.72
CA GLN A 57 53.62 33.34 -48.57
C GLN A 57 53.28 31.90 -48.98
N THR A 58 54.25 31.14 -49.49
CA THR A 58 54.07 29.72 -49.82
C THR A 58 53.64 28.90 -48.60
N PHE A 59 54.19 29.19 -47.41
CA PHE A 59 53.79 28.51 -46.19
C PHE A 59 52.30 28.73 -45.86
N PHE A 60 51.84 29.98 -45.87
CA PHE A 60 50.44 30.29 -45.55
C PHE A 60 49.45 29.84 -46.64
N GLU A 61 49.86 29.83 -47.92
CA GLU A 61 49.00 29.34 -49.00
C GLU A 61 48.83 27.82 -49.01
N TYR A 62 49.92 27.07 -48.73
CA TYR A 62 49.95 25.63 -49.02
C TYR A 62 50.25 24.75 -47.80
N THR A 63 50.94 25.25 -46.79
CA THR A 63 51.45 24.43 -45.66
C THR A 63 50.69 24.67 -44.36
N PHE A 64 50.13 25.87 -44.16
CA PHE A 64 49.50 26.25 -42.89
C PHE A 64 48.35 25.32 -42.48
N ASN A 65 47.56 24.82 -43.43
CA ASN A 65 46.50 23.85 -43.13
C ASN A 65 47.01 22.55 -42.52
N GLU A 66 48.21 22.08 -42.90
CA GLU A 66 48.82 20.91 -42.26
C GLU A 66 49.32 21.24 -40.85
N LEU A 67 49.87 22.44 -40.65
CA LEU A 67 50.23 22.93 -39.32
C LEU A 67 49.01 23.02 -38.39
N VAL A 68 47.86 23.48 -38.89
CA VAL A 68 46.60 23.51 -38.13
C VAL A 68 46.16 22.12 -37.71
N LYS A 69 46.29 21.11 -38.58
CA LYS A 69 45.99 19.71 -38.24
C LYS A 69 46.92 19.18 -37.15
N LEU A 70 48.22 19.44 -37.26
CA LEU A 70 49.20 19.06 -36.24
C LEU A 70 48.91 19.74 -34.90
N ALA A 71 48.66 21.05 -34.92
CA ALA A 71 48.29 21.81 -33.73
C ALA A 71 47.01 21.28 -33.08
N SER A 72 45.97 21.04 -33.88
CA SER A 72 44.67 20.50 -33.40
C SER A 72 44.80 19.15 -32.69
N ASN A 73 45.73 18.29 -33.13
CA ASN A 73 45.98 17.00 -32.49
C ASN A 73 46.59 17.11 -31.07
N GLU A 74 47.20 18.25 -30.74
CA GLU A 74 47.70 18.53 -29.40
C GLU A 74 46.58 18.84 -28.41
N TRP A 75 45.39 19.23 -28.87
CA TRP A 75 44.31 19.67 -27.98
C TRP A 75 43.35 18.55 -27.64
N TYR A 76 42.85 18.56 -26.40
CA TYR A 76 41.76 17.72 -25.97
C TYR A 76 40.73 18.47 -25.14
N ALA A 77 39.49 18.03 -25.17
CA ALA A 77 38.41 18.67 -24.45
C ALA A 77 38.30 18.14 -23.01
N SER A 78 38.12 19.06 -22.08
CA SER A 78 37.99 18.81 -20.64
C SER A 78 36.53 18.55 -20.27
N ASN A 79 36.27 17.71 -19.26
CA ASN A 79 34.91 17.43 -18.76
C ASN A 79 34.28 18.60 -17.98
N ARG A 80 35.00 19.74 -17.86
CA ARG A 80 34.54 20.93 -17.16
C ARG A 80 33.64 21.77 -18.06
N MET A 81 32.47 22.17 -17.53
CA MET A 81 31.51 23.05 -18.19
C MET A 81 30.87 23.97 -17.17
N ASN A 82 30.88 25.27 -17.45
CA ASN A 82 30.25 26.29 -16.61
C ASN A 82 29.10 26.95 -17.38
N GLU A 83 27.95 27.13 -16.72
CA GLU A 83 26.85 27.96 -17.22
C GLU A 83 26.89 29.33 -16.54
N MET A 84 26.86 30.39 -17.34
CA MET A 84 26.94 31.76 -16.86
C MET A 84 25.55 32.32 -16.50
N PRO A 85 25.48 33.35 -15.64
CA PRO A 85 24.24 34.01 -15.24
C PRO A 85 23.38 34.50 -16.42
N SER A 86 22.12 34.82 -16.15
CA SER A 86 21.14 35.22 -17.17
C SER A 86 21.52 36.50 -17.94
N SER A 87 22.38 37.35 -17.37
CA SER A 87 22.85 38.58 -18.03
C SER A 87 23.90 38.29 -19.09
N LYS A 88 23.66 38.73 -20.34
CA LYS A 88 24.59 38.57 -21.47
C LYS A 88 25.87 39.40 -21.32
N ASP A 89 25.88 40.38 -20.43
CA ASP A 89 27.04 41.26 -20.24
C ASP A 89 28.16 40.56 -19.47
N GLU A 90 27.82 39.55 -18.68
CA GLU A 90 28.75 38.75 -17.87
C GLU A 90 29.26 37.51 -18.61
N TRP A 91 28.81 37.25 -19.85
CA TRP A 91 29.22 36.06 -20.61
C TRP A 91 30.65 36.19 -21.14
N PRO A 92 31.56 35.27 -20.80
CA PRO A 92 32.91 35.27 -21.33
C PRO A 92 32.89 34.92 -22.82
N THR A 93 33.86 35.48 -23.54
CA THR A 93 34.05 35.23 -24.98
C THR A 93 34.85 33.95 -25.21
N CYS A 94 34.54 33.22 -26.27
CA CYS A 94 35.30 32.04 -26.69
C CYS A 94 36.74 32.43 -27.03
N SER A 95 37.74 31.75 -26.50
CA SER A 95 39.15 32.02 -26.84
C SER A 95 39.47 31.78 -28.31
N LEU A 96 38.68 30.96 -29.02
CA LEU A 96 38.93 30.63 -30.43
C LEU A 96 38.22 31.59 -31.40
N CYS A 97 36.95 31.91 -31.15
CA CYS A 97 36.12 32.67 -32.10
C CYS A 97 35.61 34.02 -31.57
N ASN A 98 35.92 34.36 -30.32
CA ASN A 98 35.47 35.57 -29.61
C ASN A 98 33.95 35.74 -29.42
N THR A 99 33.13 34.74 -29.77
CA THR A 99 31.68 34.77 -29.50
C THR A 99 31.40 34.65 -28.00
N LYS A 100 30.49 35.49 -27.46
CA LYS A 100 30.01 35.41 -26.07
C LYS A 100 29.24 34.11 -25.83
N ASN A 101 29.57 33.38 -24.77
CA ASN A 101 28.94 32.07 -24.50
C ASN A 101 28.26 32.03 -23.14
N LYS A 102 26.98 31.64 -23.14
CA LYS A 102 26.29 31.23 -21.92
C LYS A 102 26.88 29.94 -21.33
N LEU A 103 27.29 29.02 -22.21
CA LEU A 103 27.88 27.74 -21.84
C LEU A 103 29.37 27.75 -22.22
N VAL A 104 30.21 27.64 -21.20
CA VAL A 104 31.66 27.70 -21.32
C VAL A 104 32.24 26.31 -21.13
N TYR A 105 32.89 25.80 -22.16
CA TYR A 105 33.65 24.54 -22.13
C TYR A 105 35.14 24.86 -22.08
N TYR A 106 35.97 23.85 -21.82
CA TYR A 106 37.42 24.01 -21.76
C TYR A 106 38.14 22.99 -22.64
N ILE A 107 39.19 23.43 -23.34
CA ILE A 107 40.14 22.55 -24.03
C ILE A 107 41.52 22.73 -23.40
N VAL A 108 42.29 21.65 -23.34
CA VAL A 108 43.62 21.60 -22.73
C VAL A 108 44.60 21.03 -23.76
N ASN A 109 45.78 21.63 -23.86
CA ASN A 109 46.85 21.13 -24.72
C ASN A 109 47.62 20.00 -24.00
N LYS A 110 47.86 18.88 -24.68
CA LYS A 110 48.54 17.68 -24.15
C LYS A 110 49.99 17.97 -23.77
N ASN A 111 50.67 18.81 -24.55
CA ASN A 111 52.10 19.05 -24.49
C ASN A 111 52.44 20.16 -23.48
N ASN A 112 51.78 21.32 -23.58
CA ASN A 112 52.10 22.49 -22.76
C ASN A 112 51.12 22.77 -21.61
N LYS A 113 50.05 21.96 -21.48
CA LYS A 113 49.02 22.04 -20.43
C LYS A 113 48.23 23.36 -20.40
N LYS A 114 48.35 24.23 -21.39
CA LYS A 114 47.53 25.44 -21.50
C LYS A 114 46.05 25.07 -21.63
N GLU A 115 45.19 25.84 -20.97
CA GLU A 115 43.74 25.69 -21.01
C GLU A 115 43.10 26.91 -21.68
N LEU A 116 42.15 26.67 -22.59
CA LEU A 116 41.38 27.69 -23.29
C LEU A 116 39.89 27.45 -23.08
N ASN A 117 39.11 28.53 -22.92
CA ASN A 117 37.67 28.45 -22.79
C ASN A 117 37.00 28.55 -24.17
N VAL A 118 36.06 27.66 -24.47
CA VAL A 118 35.44 27.58 -25.79
C VAL A 118 33.93 27.51 -25.71
N GLY A 119 33.27 28.01 -26.76
CA GLY A 119 31.82 27.95 -26.91
C GLY A 119 31.32 26.57 -27.35
N SER A 120 30.00 26.40 -27.34
CA SER A 120 29.35 25.14 -27.72
C SER A 120 29.60 24.71 -29.17
N GLU A 121 29.83 25.63 -30.09
CA GLU A 121 30.15 25.29 -31.49
C GLU A 121 31.61 24.89 -31.65
N CYS A 122 32.53 25.58 -30.96
CA CYS A 122 33.96 25.33 -31.07
C CYS A 122 34.38 24.01 -30.40
N ILE A 123 33.70 23.57 -29.32
CA ILE A 123 34.04 22.32 -28.63
C ILE A 123 33.86 21.08 -29.53
N TYR A 124 32.96 21.12 -30.52
CA TYR A 124 32.72 20.00 -31.44
C TYR A 124 33.89 19.68 -32.37
N LYS A 125 34.85 20.59 -32.51
CA LYS A 125 36.04 20.38 -33.33
C LYS A 125 37.09 19.47 -32.68
N PHE A 126 36.91 19.12 -31.40
CA PHE A 126 37.89 18.35 -30.63
C PHE A 126 37.34 16.96 -30.26
N PRO A 127 37.82 15.87 -30.90
CA PRO A 127 37.22 14.53 -30.83
C PRO A 127 37.55 13.71 -29.56
N SER A 128 38.27 14.29 -28.61
CA SER A 128 38.85 13.59 -27.44
C SER A 128 37.90 13.44 -26.25
N LEU A 129 36.77 14.13 -26.27
CA LEU A 129 35.63 13.73 -25.48
C LEU A 129 35.05 12.50 -26.19
N GLY A 130 35.19 11.30 -25.64
CA GLY A 130 34.62 10.04 -26.15
C GLY A 130 33.09 10.01 -26.16
N PHE A 131 32.45 11.11 -26.52
CA PHE A 131 31.03 11.33 -26.59
C PHE A 131 30.63 11.48 -28.05
N ASN A 132 29.81 10.55 -28.53
CA ASN A 132 29.07 10.77 -29.77
C ASN A 132 28.22 12.05 -29.64
N HIS A 133 28.04 12.85 -30.69
CA HIS A 133 27.23 14.09 -30.69
C HIS A 133 25.86 13.97 -29.97
N ARG A 134 25.25 12.77 -29.96
CA ARG A 134 24.02 12.46 -29.22
C ARG A 134 24.17 12.50 -27.69
N GLN A 135 25.30 12.09 -27.13
CA GLN A 135 25.50 11.98 -25.67
C GLN A 135 25.70 13.35 -25.02
N LEU A 136 26.42 14.28 -25.66
CA LEU A 136 26.61 15.65 -25.15
C LEU A 136 25.32 16.49 -25.19
N SER A 137 24.51 16.35 -26.24
CA SER A 137 23.20 17.02 -26.32
C SER A 137 22.21 16.46 -25.29
N GLN A 138 22.24 15.16 -25.01
CA GLN A 138 21.48 14.54 -23.91
C GLN A 138 21.95 15.04 -22.54
N ILE A 139 23.25 15.04 -22.26
CA ILE A 139 23.81 15.58 -21.00
C ILE A 139 23.44 17.06 -20.81
N LYS A 140 23.50 17.86 -21.88
CA LYS A 140 23.07 19.27 -21.87
C LYS A 140 21.58 19.40 -21.56
N ASN A 141 20.73 18.63 -22.24
CA ASN A 141 19.29 18.66 -22.03
C ASN A 141 18.91 18.20 -20.62
N ASP A 142 19.60 17.19 -20.08
CA ASP A 142 19.37 16.68 -18.73
C ASP A 142 19.79 17.68 -17.66
N ARG A 143 20.93 18.37 -17.84
CA ARG A 143 21.36 19.46 -16.95
C ARG A 143 20.39 20.64 -17.00
N ILE A 144 19.95 21.06 -18.19
CA ILE A 144 18.95 22.14 -18.35
C ILE A 144 17.62 21.74 -17.70
N LYS A 145 17.16 20.50 -17.86
CA LYS A 145 15.95 19.99 -17.21
C LYS A 145 16.06 20.02 -15.68
N LYS A 146 17.21 19.57 -15.13
CA LYS A 146 17.47 19.62 -13.68
C LYS A 146 17.46 21.06 -13.15
N PHE A 147 18.10 21.99 -13.86
CA PHE A 147 18.12 23.40 -13.47
C PHE A 147 16.70 24.01 -13.49
N LYS A 148 15.94 23.81 -14.57
CA LYS A 148 14.54 24.27 -14.67
C LYS A 148 13.65 23.66 -13.59
N ARG A 149 13.88 22.40 -13.23
CA ARG A 149 13.17 21.75 -12.11
C ARG A 149 13.47 22.46 -10.79
N ILE A 150 14.74 22.79 -10.52
CA ILE A 150 15.13 23.55 -9.31
C ILE A 150 14.51 24.94 -9.30
N GLU A 151 14.50 25.67 -10.43
CA GLU A 151 13.84 26.97 -10.54
C GLU A 151 12.34 26.88 -10.21
N ARG A 152 11.66 25.86 -10.73
CA ARG A 152 10.24 25.61 -10.44
C ARG A 152 10.01 25.25 -8.97
N ILE A 153 10.87 24.44 -8.37
CA ILE A 153 10.83 24.12 -6.94
C ILE A 153 11.01 25.39 -6.10
N ASN A 154 11.94 26.26 -6.46
CA ASN A 154 12.14 27.52 -5.74
C ASN A 154 10.93 28.45 -5.88
N LYS A 155 10.35 28.54 -7.07
CA LYS A 155 9.16 29.36 -7.35
C LYS A 155 7.91 28.87 -6.62
N ILE A 156 7.65 27.57 -6.63
CA ILE A 156 6.50 27.03 -5.91
C ILE A 156 6.69 27.17 -4.39
N ASN A 157 7.91 27.00 -3.87
CA ASN A 157 8.21 27.23 -2.45
C ASN A 157 8.12 28.70 -2.04
N SER A 158 8.37 29.65 -2.94
CA SER A 158 8.17 31.07 -2.62
C SER A 158 6.70 31.43 -2.45
N LEU A 159 5.78 30.68 -3.08
CA LEU A 159 4.34 30.88 -2.96
C LEU A 159 3.73 30.02 -1.85
N PHE A 160 4.21 28.78 -1.71
CA PHE A 160 3.75 27.79 -0.75
C PHE A 160 4.97 27.20 -0.02
N PRO A 161 5.46 27.85 1.05
CA PRO A 161 6.65 27.40 1.76
C PRO A 161 6.54 25.96 2.25
N GLY A 162 7.49 25.11 1.86
CA GLY A 162 7.56 23.72 2.32
C GLY A 162 6.48 22.81 1.76
N ILE A 163 5.90 23.13 0.60
CA ILE A 163 4.76 22.40 0.03
C ILE A 163 5.00 20.90 -0.15
N GLU A 164 6.21 20.48 -0.52
CA GLU A 164 6.55 19.05 -0.69
C GLU A 164 6.40 18.28 0.63
N ASN A 165 6.90 18.85 1.72
CA ASN A 165 6.77 18.28 3.06
C ASN A 165 5.31 18.28 3.50
N ARG A 166 4.57 19.36 3.22
CA ARG A 166 3.15 19.47 3.54
C ARG A 166 2.32 18.38 2.83
N LEU A 167 2.51 18.19 1.53
CA LEU A 167 1.83 17.13 0.77
C LEU A 167 2.19 15.74 1.28
N SER A 168 3.47 15.52 1.60
CA SER A 168 3.94 14.26 2.21
C SER A 168 3.25 14.00 3.55
N GLN A 169 3.10 15.04 4.37
CA GLN A 169 2.43 14.95 5.67
C GLN A 169 0.95 14.61 5.51
N TRP A 170 0.25 15.14 4.49
CA TRP A 170 -1.16 14.83 4.26
C TRP A 170 -1.46 13.34 4.15
N LYS A 171 -0.58 12.58 3.51
CA LYS A 171 -0.74 11.12 3.39
C LYS A 171 -0.60 10.43 4.75
N ILE A 172 0.38 10.86 5.55
CA ILE A 172 0.62 10.34 6.90
C ILE A 172 -0.60 10.65 7.78
N ASP A 173 -1.02 11.92 7.81
CA ASP A 173 -2.15 12.38 8.62
C ASP A 173 -3.43 11.59 8.27
N TYR A 174 -3.68 11.36 6.98
CA TYR A 174 -4.83 10.58 6.50
C TYR A 174 -4.78 9.11 6.93
N GLU A 175 -3.61 8.48 6.89
CA GLU A 175 -3.42 7.08 7.29
C GLU A 175 -3.58 6.89 8.81
N GLU A 176 -3.15 7.89 9.60
CA GLU A 176 -3.20 7.90 11.06
C GLU A 176 -4.59 8.21 11.65
N ILE A 177 -5.58 8.58 10.83
CA ILE A 177 -6.94 8.85 11.30
C ILE A 177 -7.50 7.60 12.00
N PRO A 178 -7.85 7.71 13.30
CA PRO A 178 -8.18 6.55 14.13
C PRO A 178 -9.57 5.98 13.85
N LEU A 179 -10.45 6.75 13.20
CA LEU A 179 -11.83 6.37 12.89
C LEU A 179 -12.09 6.31 11.38
N ILE A 180 -13.11 5.55 11.00
CA ILE A 180 -13.71 5.64 9.68
C ILE A 180 -14.46 6.96 9.56
N LEU A 181 -14.10 7.76 8.56
CA LEU A 181 -14.73 9.04 8.30
C LEU A 181 -16.05 8.91 7.52
N PRO A 182 -16.96 9.89 7.66
CA PRO A 182 -18.06 10.10 6.73
C PRO A 182 -17.58 10.11 5.28
N PHE A 183 -18.42 9.60 4.37
CA PHE A 183 -18.09 9.44 2.96
C PHE A 183 -17.55 10.72 2.31
N ASP A 184 -18.24 11.85 2.52
CA ASP A 184 -17.87 13.13 1.91
C ASP A 184 -16.52 13.65 2.40
N ILE A 185 -16.23 13.49 3.70
CA ILE A 185 -14.94 13.91 4.28
C ILE A 185 -13.83 13.00 3.76
N ASN A 186 -14.06 11.68 3.77
CA ASN A 186 -13.07 10.71 3.33
C ASN A 186 -12.68 10.89 1.86
N GLU A 187 -13.67 10.98 0.97
CA GLU A 187 -13.41 11.14 -0.46
C GLU A 187 -12.87 12.53 -0.77
N GLY A 188 -13.29 13.56 -0.03
CA GLY A 188 -12.72 14.90 -0.09
C GLY A 188 -11.22 14.92 0.19
N LEU A 189 -10.78 14.28 1.29
CA LEU A 189 -9.36 14.15 1.64
C LEU A 189 -8.58 13.37 0.57
N LYS A 190 -9.07 12.18 0.18
CA LYS A 190 -8.40 11.35 -0.84
C LYS A 190 -8.21 12.09 -2.17
N LEU A 191 -9.25 12.79 -2.61
CA LEU A 191 -9.23 13.55 -3.85
C LEU A 191 -8.21 14.69 -3.76
N ALA A 192 -8.25 15.47 -2.68
CA ALA A 192 -7.32 16.57 -2.46
C ALA A 192 -5.85 16.11 -2.39
N ILE A 193 -5.58 14.99 -1.70
CA ILE A 193 -4.25 14.38 -1.66
C ILE A 193 -3.79 14.00 -3.07
N LYS A 194 -4.62 13.24 -3.81
CA LYS A 194 -4.29 12.77 -5.15
C LYS A 194 -4.04 13.94 -6.11
N GLU A 195 -4.93 14.93 -6.13
CA GLU A 195 -4.82 16.10 -7.00
C GLU A 195 -3.61 16.96 -6.63
N GLY A 196 -3.35 17.16 -5.33
CA GLY A 196 -2.21 17.92 -4.83
C GLY A 196 -0.87 17.36 -5.29
N PHE A 197 -0.65 16.05 -5.11
CA PHE A 197 0.55 15.37 -5.60
C PHE A 197 0.67 15.41 -7.13
N THR A 198 -0.42 15.09 -7.84
CA THR A 198 -0.41 15.04 -9.30
C THR A 198 -0.05 16.40 -9.90
N LEU A 199 -0.61 17.48 -9.35
CA LEU A 199 -0.36 18.84 -9.81
C LEU A 199 1.05 19.32 -9.44
N TYR A 200 1.52 19.03 -8.23
CA TYR A 200 2.88 19.33 -7.80
C TYR A 200 3.92 18.66 -8.71
N ASP A 201 3.80 17.35 -8.94
CA ASP A 201 4.71 16.59 -9.80
C ASP A 201 4.67 17.09 -11.25
N SER A 202 3.46 17.33 -11.78
CA SER A 202 3.31 17.88 -13.14
C SER A 202 3.93 19.26 -13.28
N TYR A 203 3.85 20.09 -12.23
CA TYR A 203 4.47 21.40 -12.20
C TYR A 203 5.99 21.30 -12.19
N ILE A 204 6.61 20.59 -11.23
CA ILE A 204 8.07 20.49 -11.15
C ILE A 204 8.69 19.81 -12.38
N GLU A 205 7.96 18.93 -13.05
CA GLU A 205 8.44 18.20 -14.24
C GLU A 205 8.36 18.99 -15.56
N GLY A 206 7.75 20.17 -15.58
CA GLY A 206 7.64 20.92 -16.84
C GLY A 206 6.28 20.83 -17.53
N LYS A 207 5.37 19.96 -17.06
CA LYS A 207 4.13 19.59 -17.74
C LYS A 207 2.99 20.58 -17.50
N SER A 208 3.00 21.22 -16.33
CA SER A 208 2.03 22.24 -15.93
C SER A 208 2.54 23.67 -16.08
N LYS A 209 1.61 24.60 -16.25
CA LYS A 209 1.86 26.05 -16.39
C LYS A 209 1.70 26.76 -15.04
N ASP A 210 2.29 27.95 -14.92
CA ASP A 210 2.20 28.78 -13.70
C ASP A 210 0.75 29.17 -13.33
N SER A 211 -0.14 29.29 -14.32
CA SER A 211 -1.56 29.58 -14.10
C SER A 211 -2.27 28.48 -13.28
N GLU A 212 -1.73 27.26 -13.25
CA GLU A 212 -2.32 26.16 -12.48
C GLU A 212 -1.95 26.21 -10.99
N LEU A 213 -1.05 27.11 -10.57
CA LEU A 213 -0.71 27.29 -9.16
C LEU A 213 -1.88 27.86 -8.32
N GLU A 214 -2.80 28.60 -8.95
CA GLU A 214 -4.05 29.01 -8.31
C GLU A 214 -4.94 27.79 -7.99
N HIS A 215 -4.95 26.80 -8.88
CA HIS A 215 -5.65 25.53 -8.64
C HIS A 215 -5.03 24.76 -7.48
N LEU A 216 -3.70 24.77 -7.35
CA LEU A 216 -3.02 24.18 -6.19
C LEU A 216 -3.44 24.83 -4.87
N ASN A 217 -3.55 26.17 -4.85
CA ASN A 217 -4.05 26.88 -3.67
C ASN A 217 -5.47 26.43 -3.29
N ASN A 218 -6.34 26.28 -4.28
CA ASN A 218 -7.71 25.79 -4.05
C ASN A 218 -7.74 24.35 -3.51
N ILE A 219 -6.85 23.48 -3.98
CA ILE A 219 -6.70 22.11 -3.45
C ILE A 219 -6.25 22.16 -1.98
N ILE A 220 -5.27 23.00 -1.66
CA ILE A 220 -4.78 23.20 -0.29
C ILE A 220 -5.91 23.66 0.63
N MET A 221 -6.67 24.68 0.24
CA MET A 221 -7.79 25.18 1.04
C MET A 221 -8.86 24.11 1.27
N LYS A 222 -9.18 23.30 0.24
CA LYS A 222 -10.12 22.19 0.38
C LYS A 222 -9.60 21.10 1.32
N TYR A 223 -8.31 20.77 1.23
CA TYR A 223 -7.70 19.81 2.15
C TYR A 223 -7.85 20.29 3.59
N ASP A 224 -7.48 21.55 3.86
CA ASP A 224 -7.56 22.14 5.21
C ASP A 224 -9.00 22.11 5.74
N GLU A 225 -9.99 22.40 4.89
CA GLU A 225 -11.42 22.31 5.24
C GLU A 225 -11.83 20.88 5.64
N TYR A 226 -11.46 19.88 4.84
CA TYR A 226 -11.79 18.48 5.15
C TYR A 226 -11.01 17.95 6.35
N GLU A 227 -9.77 18.39 6.53
CA GLU A 227 -8.95 18.04 7.68
C GLU A 227 -9.60 18.55 8.98
N GLN A 228 -10.08 19.79 9.00
CA GLN A 228 -10.82 20.34 10.14
C GLN A 228 -12.11 19.55 10.41
N LYS A 229 -12.88 19.22 9.38
CA LYS A 229 -14.09 18.38 9.52
C LYS A 229 -13.75 16.99 10.07
N SER A 230 -12.64 16.41 9.62
CA SER A 230 -12.14 15.12 10.11
C SER A 230 -11.77 15.19 11.60
N LYS A 231 -11.00 16.20 12.01
CA LYS A 231 -10.61 16.40 13.42
C LYS A 231 -11.84 16.55 14.31
N LEU A 232 -12.78 17.42 13.94
CA LEU A 232 -14.04 17.61 14.66
C LEU A 232 -14.84 16.30 14.77
N PHE A 233 -14.94 15.53 13.69
CA PHE A 233 -15.62 14.24 13.69
C PHE A 233 -14.98 13.26 14.69
N VAL A 234 -13.65 13.15 14.66
CA VAL A 234 -12.90 12.28 15.58
C VAL A 234 -13.11 12.71 17.03
N GLU A 235 -12.92 13.99 17.35
CA GLU A 235 -13.11 14.52 18.70
C GLU A 235 -14.52 14.23 19.24
N THR A 236 -15.54 14.36 18.40
CA THR A 236 -16.94 14.15 18.78
C THR A 236 -17.27 12.67 19.01
N HIS A 237 -16.66 11.75 18.25
CA HIS A 237 -17.11 10.35 18.20
C HIS A 237 -16.11 9.33 18.72
N ILE A 238 -14.87 9.69 19.09
CA ILE A 238 -13.83 8.72 19.49
C ILE A 238 -14.27 7.78 20.63
N ASN A 239 -15.12 8.25 21.53
CA ASN A 239 -15.64 7.48 22.66
C ASN A 239 -17.07 6.91 22.42
N SER A 240 -17.61 7.04 21.21
CA SER A 240 -18.94 6.56 20.87
C SER A 240 -18.94 5.05 20.62
N ASN A 241 -19.94 4.34 21.14
CA ASN A 241 -20.13 2.92 20.86
C ASN A 241 -20.38 2.63 19.37
N PHE A 242 -20.89 3.63 18.63
CA PHE A 242 -21.14 3.57 17.20
C PHE A 242 -19.90 3.89 16.36
N ALA A 243 -18.80 4.36 16.96
CA ALA A 243 -17.59 4.66 16.21
C ALA A 243 -16.93 3.38 15.70
N CYS A 244 -16.43 3.46 14.47
CA CYS A 244 -15.68 2.37 13.84
C CYS A 244 -14.22 2.78 13.75
N ASP A 245 -13.36 2.08 14.50
CA ASP A 245 -11.93 2.38 14.55
C ASP A 245 -11.14 1.79 13.37
N SER A 246 -9.87 2.16 13.28
CA SER A 246 -8.94 1.69 12.26
C SER A 246 -8.70 0.18 12.31
N LYS A 247 -8.82 -0.47 13.47
CA LYS A 247 -8.67 -1.94 13.59
C LYS A 247 -9.85 -2.64 12.94
N VAL A 248 -11.07 -2.20 13.19
CA VAL A 248 -12.27 -2.71 12.53
C VAL A 248 -12.24 -2.40 11.03
N ARG A 249 -11.78 -1.20 10.64
CA ARG A 249 -11.58 -0.83 9.22
C ARG A 249 -10.66 -1.83 8.51
N ASN A 250 -9.48 -2.09 9.07
CA ASN A 250 -8.51 -3.01 8.48
C ASN A 250 -9.08 -4.43 8.43
N TRP A 251 -9.72 -4.88 9.51
CA TRP A 251 -10.38 -6.18 9.55
C TRP A 251 -11.47 -6.33 8.47
N LEU A 252 -12.27 -5.29 8.21
CA LEU A 252 -13.27 -5.28 7.14
C LEU A 252 -12.62 -5.42 5.75
N ILE A 253 -11.47 -4.78 5.53
CA ILE A 253 -10.72 -4.87 4.27
C ILE A 253 -10.17 -6.30 4.10
N ASP A 254 -9.47 -6.82 5.11
CA ASP A 254 -8.82 -8.13 5.08
C ASP A 254 -9.82 -9.28 4.91
N ASN A 255 -11.06 -9.10 5.37
CA ASN A 255 -12.14 -10.08 5.26
C ASN A 255 -13.08 -9.85 4.06
N ASN A 256 -12.67 -9.05 3.06
CA ASN A 256 -13.44 -8.76 1.84
C ASN A 256 -14.84 -8.14 2.11
N LYS A 257 -14.96 -7.30 3.14
CA LYS A 257 -16.22 -6.65 3.56
C LYS A 257 -16.31 -5.17 3.16
N LEU A 258 -15.74 -4.81 2.01
CA LEU A 258 -15.74 -3.42 1.50
C LEU A 258 -17.14 -2.79 1.40
N ARG A 259 -18.18 -3.58 1.12
CA ARG A 259 -19.56 -3.09 1.09
C ARG A 259 -20.04 -2.59 2.45
N VAL A 260 -19.64 -3.26 3.54
CA VAL A 260 -19.97 -2.86 4.90
C VAL A 260 -19.21 -1.58 5.27
N LEU A 261 -17.93 -1.50 4.93
CA LEU A 261 -17.12 -0.30 5.10
C LEU A 261 -17.76 0.93 4.42
N VAL A 262 -18.16 0.80 3.15
CA VAL A 262 -18.83 1.88 2.41
C VAL A 262 -20.18 2.23 3.05
N ALA A 263 -20.93 1.25 3.54
CA ALA A 263 -22.20 1.50 4.23
C ALA A 263 -21.99 2.29 5.53
N ILE A 264 -20.95 2.00 6.31
CA ILE A 264 -20.57 2.77 7.51
C ILE A 264 -20.21 4.20 7.12
N MET A 265 -19.37 4.40 6.09
CA MET A 265 -19.00 5.74 5.62
C MET A 265 -20.22 6.56 5.18
N LYS A 266 -21.16 5.94 4.46
CA LYS A 266 -22.43 6.56 4.05
C LYS A 266 -23.38 6.83 5.22
N ASN A 267 -23.24 6.09 6.31
CA ASN A 267 -23.94 6.33 7.57
C ASN A 267 -23.13 7.27 8.48
N ASN A 268 -22.63 8.37 7.92
CA ASN A 268 -21.82 9.38 8.63
C ASN A 268 -20.61 8.80 9.37
N GLY A 269 -19.98 7.74 8.85
CA GLY A 269 -18.83 7.10 9.50
C GLY A 269 -19.17 6.29 10.75
N LEU A 270 -20.46 6.07 11.03
CA LEU A 270 -20.93 5.37 12.22
C LEU A 270 -21.51 4.00 11.91
N ILE A 271 -21.28 3.05 12.80
CA ILE A 271 -21.90 1.73 12.82
C ILE A 271 -23.39 1.89 13.20
N ASN A 272 -24.24 1.05 12.65
CA ASN A 272 -25.67 0.95 12.96
C ASN A 272 -26.12 -0.50 12.96
N GLU A 273 -27.41 -0.74 13.25
CA GLU A 273 -28.07 -2.06 13.21
C GLU A 273 -27.79 -2.86 11.92
N ASN A 274 -27.66 -2.16 10.78
CA ASN A 274 -27.51 -2.78 9.47
C ASN A 274 -26.08 -3.21 9.17
N THR A 275 -25.09 -2.59 9.82
CA THR A 275 -23.66 -2.82 9.59
C THR A 275 -23.04 -3.67 10.69
N ILE A 276 -23.47 -3.48 11.94
CA ILE A 276 -22.95 -4.19 13.12
C ILE A 276 -23.02 -5.71 12.98
N LYS A 277 -24.09 -6.21 12.35
CA LYS A 277 -24.33 -7.63 12.11
C LYS A 277 -23.24 -8.35 11.31
N TYR A 278 -22.35 -7.61 10.65
CA TYR A 278 -21.26 -8.15 9.84
C TYR A 278 -19.87 -7.94 10.46
N ILE A 279 -19.79 -7.32 11.65
CA ILE A 279 -18.56 -7.01 12.35
C ILE A 279 -18.37 -8.03 13.48
N TYR A 280 -17.39 -8.92 13.33
CA TYR A 280 -17.03 -9.91 14.36
C TYR A 280 -15.52 -9.93 14.58
N GLU A 281 -14.90 -8.75 14.50
CA GLU A 281 -13.50 -8.55 14.88
C GLU A 281 -13.33 -8.80 16.38
N GLU A 282 -12.31 -9.57 16.75
CA GLU A 282 -12.20 -10.14 18.09
C GLU A 282 -12.05 -9.08 19.19
N ASN A 283 -11.25 -8.04 18.97
CA ASN A 283 -11.05 -6.98 19.95
C ASN A 283 -12.31 -6.11 20.11
N PHE A 284 -13.00 -5.85 19.01
CA PHE A 284 -14.27 -5.12 18.98
C PHE A 284 -15.31 -5.78 19.88
N ILE A 285 -15.42 -7.12 19.80
CA ILE A 285 -16.30 -7.92 20.65
C ILE A 285 -15.80 -7.93 22.10
N LYS A 286 -14.52 -8.24 22.32
CA LYS A 286 -13.91 -8.32 23.67
C LYS A 286 -14.11 -7.04 24.48
N ASN A 287 -13.93 -5.88 23.85
CA ASN A 287 -14.09 -4.58 24.50
C ASN A 287 -15.54 -4.25 24.88
N ARG A 288 -16.52 -5.03 24.41
CA ARG A 288 -17.96 -4.78 24.62
C ARG A 288 -18.68 -5.94 25.31
N LEU A 289 -17.95 -6.93 25.84
CA LEU A 289 -18.53 -8.08 26.55
C LEU A 289 -19.31 -7.70 27.81
N VAL A 290 -18.99 -6.55 28.44
CA VAL A 290 -19.73 -6.04 29.60
C VAL A 290 -21.19 -5.77 29.23
N VAL A 291 -21.43 -5.11 28.10
CA VAL A 291 -22.79 -4.80 27.62
C VAL A 291 -23.56 -6.08 27.29
N LEU A 292 -22.88 -7.05 26.66
CA LEU A 292 -23.47 -8.36 26.40
C LEU A 292 -23.89 -9.06 27.70
N LYS A 293 -23.01 -9.07 28.71
CA LYS A 293 -23.27 -9.70 30.01
C LYS A 293 -24.52 -9.11 30.67
N GLU A 294 -24.61 -7.79 30.73
CA GLU A 294 -25.78 -7.09 31.29
C GLU A 294 -27.09 -7.41 30.54
N ALA A 295 -27.02 -7.57 29.21
CA ALA A 295 -28.18 -7.91 28.40
C ALA A 295 -28.67 -9.34 28.63
N VAL A 296 -27.76 -10.31 28.76
CA VAL A 296 -28.13 -11.73 28.93
C VAL A 296 -28.50 -12.11 30.36
N ASP A 297 -27.95 -11.42 31.36
CA ASP A 297 -28.28 -11.67 32.78
C ASP A 297 -29.79 -11.50 33.07
N LYS A 298 -30.50 -10.72 32.23
CA LYS A 298 -31.97 -10.56 32.27
C LYS A 298 -32.74 -11.80 31.80
N LEU A 299 -32.10 -12.75 31.12
CA LEU A 299 -32.73 -13.88 30.43
C LEU A 299 -32.52 -15.24 31.10
N GLN A 300 -32.09 -15.26 32.37
CA GLN A 300 -31.70 -16.51 33.09
C GLN A 300 -30.56 -17.28 32.40
N ILE A 301 -29.82 -16.60 31.52
CA ILE A 301 -28.57 -17.07 30.94
C ILE A 301 -27.45 -16.24 31.56
N LYS A 302 -26.28 -16.86 31.77
CA LYS A 302 -25.06 -16.15 32.16
C LYS A 302 -24.03 -16.24 31.05
N PHE A 303 -23.40 -15.12 30.73
CA PHE A 303 -22.20 -15.13 29.91
C PHE A 303 -21.04 -15.82 30.67
N ILE A 304 -20.33 -16.73 30.01
CA ILE A 304 -19.14 -17.40 30.55
C ILE A 304 -17.89 -16.76 29.96
N GLU A 305 -17.70 -16.89 28.65
CA GLU A 305 -16.51 -16.43 27.94
C GLU A 305 -16.76 -16.27 26.45
N PHE A 306 -15.83 -15.60 25.76
CA PHE A 306 -15.75 -15.53 24.31
C PHE A 306 -14.39 -16.08 23.87
N ARG A 307 -14.40 -17.18 23.11
CA ARG A 307 -13.20 -17.91 22.70
C ARG A 307 -13.45 -18.63 21.37
N ASP A 308 -12.43 -18.74 20.52
CA ASP A 308 -12.45 -19.53 19.28
C ASP A 308 -13.68 -19.20 18.39
N SER A 309 -13.99 -17.90 18.25
CA SER A 309 -15.17 -17.40 17.52
C SER A 309 -16.53 -17.87 18.06
N ASN A 310 -16.60 -18.32 19.31
CA ASN A 310 -17.82 -18.75 19.96
C ASN A 310 -18.06 -17.96 21.25
N ILE A 311 -19.31 -17.60 21.51
CA ILE A 311 -19.76 -17.08 22.80
C ILE A 311 -20.31 -18.25 23.61
N PHE A 312 -19.83 -18.40 24.84
CA PHE A 312 -20.24 -19.44 25.76
C PHE A 312 -21.17 -18.88 26.83
N PHE A 313 -22.23 -19.64 27.09
CA PHE A 313 -23.31 -19.28 28.00
C PHE A 313 -23.57 -20.43 28.98
N SER A 314 -23.92 -20.10 30.23
CA SER A 314 -24.51 -21.05 31.16
C SER A 314 -26.00 -20.81 31.25
N TYR A 315 -26.78 -21.88 31.19
CA TYR A 315 -28.24 -21.83 31.32
C TYR A 315 -28.68 -22.80 32.40
N LYS A 316 -29.47 -22.30 33.36
CA LYS A 316 -30.05 -23.11 34.42
C LYS A 316 -31.56 -23.05 34.31
N ASN A 317 -32.16 -24.17 33.90
CA ASN A 317 -33.62 -24.28 33.91
C ASN A 317 -34.12 -24.22 35.37
N GLN A 318 -35.21 -23.46 35.60
CA GLN A 318 -35.79 -23.29 36.93
C GLN A 318 -36.27 -24.63 37.53
N ASP A 319 -36.75 -25.52 36.66
CA ASP A 319 -37.33 -26.81 37.07
C ASP A 319 -36.25 -27.88 37.34
N ASP A 320 -35.17 -27.89 36.56
CA ASP A 320 -34.25 -29.03 36.52
C ASP A 320 -33.09 -28.94 37.53
N ARG A 321 -32.83 -27.78 38.16
CA ARG A 321 -31.60 -27.48 38.94
C ARG A 321 -30.27 -27.77 38.22
N ILE A 322 -30.33 -28.21 36.97
CA ILE A 322 -29.22 -28.58 36.10
C ILE A 322 -28.75 -27.34 35.34
N GLU A 323 -27.44 -27.17 35.28
CA GLU A 323 -26.79 -26.13 34.49
C GLU A 323 -26.21 -26.74 33.21
N TYR A 324 -26.53 -26.13 32.08
CA TYR A 324 -26.02 -26.49 30.76
C TYR A 324 -25.06 -25.44 30.26
N ILE A 325 -23.93 -25.87 29.69
CA ILE A 325 -23.01 -24.99 28.96
C ILE A 325 -23.39 -25.01 27.49
N LEU A 326 -23.67 -23.84 26.94
CA LEU A 326 -24.14 -23.64 25.59
C LEU A 326 -23.15 -22.75 24.84
N ARG A 327 -23.04 -22.93 23.52
CA ARG A 327 -22.24 -22.10 22.64
C ARG A 327 -23.08 -21.48 21.53
N CYS A 328 -22.71 -20.28 21.10
CA CYS A 328 -23.24 -19.63 19.92
C CYS A 328 -22.06 -19.19 19.03
N ASP A 329 -22.12 -19.49 17.74
CA ASP A 329 -21.14 -18.94 16.78
C ASP A 329 -21.26 -17.42 16.73
N ILE A 330 -20.13 -16.70 16.76
CA ILE A 330 -20.14 -15.24 16.80
C ILE A 330 -20.81 -14.62 15.56
N LYS A 331 -20.69 -15.25 14.38
CA LYS A 331 -21.32 -14.73 13.17
C LYS A 331 -22.83 -14.83 13.26
N ASP A 332 -23.34 -15.96 13.73
CA ASP A 332 -24.77 -16.15 13.98
C ASP A 332 -25.27 -15.21 15.07
N PHE A 333 -24.50 -15.02 16.14
CA PHE A 333 -24.84 -14.08 17.20
C PHE A 333 -24.92 -12.65 16.68
N MET A 334 -23.87 -12.16 16.01
CA MET A 334 -23.85 -10.80 15.45
C MET A 334 -24.98 -10.58 14.46
N LEU A 335 -25.30 -11.58 13.63
CA LEU A 335 -26.37 -11.48 12.66
C LEU A 335 -27.74 -11.20 13.27
N ASN A 336 -28.03 -11.75 14.45
CA ASN A 336 -29.34 -11.67 15.09
C ASN A 336 -29.40 -10.67 16.25
N PHE A 337 -28.27 -10.46 16.93
CA PHE A 337 -28.20 -9.73 18.21
C PHE A 337 -27.06 -8.71 18.26
N GLY A 338 -26.37 -8.44 17.15
CA GLY A 338 -25.20 -7.54 17.14
C GLY A 338 -25.50 -6.13 17.66
N GLU A 339 -26.75 -5.67 17.56
CA GLU A 339 -27.17 -4.37 18.07
C GLU A 339 -26.93 -4.20 19.58
N VAL A 340 -26.92 -5.30 20.35
CA VAL A 340 -26.61 -5.27 21.79
C VAL A 340 -25.26 -4.60 22.09
N PHE A 341 -24.31 -4.67 21.15
CA PHE A 341 -22.96 -4.11 21.33
C PHE A 341 -22.89 -2.60 21.10
N ILE A 342 -23.90 -2.00 20.48
CA ILE A 342 -23.94 -0.56 20.18
C ILE A 342 -25.08 0.16 20.91
N ASN A 343 -26.12 -0.58 21.32
CA ASN A 343 -27.31 -0.07 21.99
C ASN A 343 -27.58 -0.85 23.28
N SER A 344 -27.28 -0.23 24.43
CA SER A 344 -27.50 -0.85 25.75
C SER A 344 -28.97 -1.05 26.11
N SER A 345 -29.90 -0.39 25.40
CA SER A 345 -31.34 -0.59 25.57
C SER A 345 -31.88 -1.80 24.80
N TYR A 346 -31.09 -2.36 23.89
CA TYR A 346 -31.51 -3.51 23.09
C TYR A 346 -31.76 -4.74 23.98
N SER A 347 -32.95 -5.33 23.84
CA SER A 347 -33.33 -6.55 24.54
C SER A 347 -33.17 -7.76 23.62
N ILE A 348 -32.41 -8.75 24.06
CA ILE A 348 -32.28 -10.03 23.35
C ILE A 348 -33.57 -10.84 23.53
N ASP A 349 -34.17 -11.28 22.43
CA ASP A 349 -35.28 -12.23 22.46
C ASP A 349 -34.75 -13.65 22.68
N PHE A 350 -35.02 -14.21 23.86
CA PHE A 350 -34.62 -15.56 24.23
C PHE A 350 -35.19 -16.64 23.29
N SER A 351 -36.38 -16.44 22.72
CA SER A 351 -37.00 -17.39 21.79
C SER A 351 -36.23 -17.50 20.46
N ILE A 352 -35.53 -16.43 20.08
CA ILE A 352 -34.63 -16.41 18.93
C ILE A 352 -33.26 -16.93 19.35
N LEU A 353 -32.74 -16.49 20.50
CA LEU A 353 -31.41 -16.88 20.99
C LEU A 353 -31.31 -18.39 21.19
N SER A 354 -32.29 -19.00 21.85
CA SER A 354 -32.34 -20.44 22.11
C SER A 354 -32.24 -21.29 20.84
N LYS A 355 -32.72 -20.81 19.69
CA LYS A 355 -32.60 -21.48 18.38
C LYS A 355 -31.20 -21.40 17.78
N LYS A 356 -30.34 -20.51 18.27
CA LYS A 356 -28.95 -20.30 17.84
C LYS A 356 -27.94 -20.94 18.79
N LEU A 357 -28.38 -21.44 19.93
CA LEU A 357 -27.52 -22.10 20.91
C LEU A 357 -27.32 -23.57 20.54
N SER A 358 -26.10 -24.05 20.73
CA SER A 358 -25.72 -25.46 20.62
C SER A 358 -25.16 -25.93 21.95
N ILE A 359 -25.49 -27.16 22.37
CA ILE A 359 -24.88 -27.74 23.57
C ILE A 359 -23.38 -27.94 23.37
N VAL A 360 -22.58 -27.63 24.39
CA VAL A 360 -21.14 -27.95 24.38
C VAL A 360 -20.95 -29.44 24.67
N PHE A 361 -20.12 -30.13 23.87
CA PHE A 361 -19.89 -31.57 24.01
C PHE A 361 -18.90 -31.89 25.14
N ILE A 362 -19.40 -31.85 26.38
CA ILE A 362 -18.66 -32.15 27.61
C ILE A 362 -19.46 -33.13 28.48
N ASP A 363 -18.78 -33.91 29.32
CA ASP A 363 -19.38 -34.97 30.13
C ASP A 363 -20.55 -34.50 31.01
N SER A 364 -20.42 -33.32 31.61
CA SER A 364 -21.48 -32.73 32.45
C SER A 364 -22.76 -32.48 31.65
N ASN A 365 -22.65 -31.88 30.47
CA ASN A 365 -23.76 -31.64 29.56
C ASN A 365 -24.38 -32.93 29.03
N ILE A 366 -23.54 -33.89 28.62
CA ILE A 366 -24.00 -35.19 28.11
C ILE A 366 -24.80 -35.91 29.20
N LYS A 367 -24.24 -36.02 30.41
CA LYS A 367 -24.91 -36.66 31.55
C LYS A 367 -26.24 -35.98 31.89
N SER A 368 -26.24 -34.65 31.94
CA SER A 368 -27.44 -33.84 32.20
C SER A 368 -28.54 -34.05 31.16
N LEU A 369 -28.18 -34.04 29.88
CA LEU A 369 -29.11 -34.27 28.78
C LEU A 369 -29.66 -35.70 28.80
N PHE A 370 -28.82 -36.70 29.04
CA PHE A 370 -29.25 -38.09 29.17
C PHE A 370 -30.22 -38.28 30.33
N ASN A 371 -29.93 -37.70 31.49
CA ASN A 371 -30.85 -37.74 32.64
C ASN A 371 -32.21 -37.12 32.31
N LYS A 372 -32.22 -36.00 31.58
CA LYS A 372 -33.45 -35.33 31.13
C LYS A 372 -34.22 -36.19 30.13
N VAL A 373 -33.56 -36.75 29.12
CA VAL A 373 -34.19 -37.64 28.13
C VAL A 373 -34.74 -38.90 28.79
N ASP A 374 -33.97 -39.54 29.67
CA ASP A 374 -34.43 -40.71 30.42
C ASP A 374 -35.63 -40.38 31.30
N PHE A 375 -35.67 -39.20 31.91
CA PHE A 375 -36.81 -38.71 32.67
C PHE A 375 -38.05 -38.54 31.79
N ILE A 376 -37.93 -37.85 30.64
CA ILE A 376 -39.03 -37.61 29.70
C ILE A 376 -39.57 -38.92 29.11
N LEU A 377 -38.68 -39.87 28.80
CA LEU A 377 -39.05 -41.18 28.26
C LEU A 377 -39.56 -42.15 29.33
N ARG A 378 -39.64 -41.77 30.61
CA ARG A 378 -40.26 -42.62 31.63
C ARG A 378 -41.67 -43.00 31.18
N ARG A 379 -41.94 -44.31 31.17
CA ARG A 379 -43.22 -44.91 30.76
C ARG A 379 -43.56 -44.78 29.26
N SER A 380 -42.65 -44.32 28.41
CA SER A 380 -42.82 -44.34 26.94
C SER A 380 -42.47 -45.70 26.33
N GLY A 381 -41.86 -46.63 27.09
CA GLY A 381 -41.37 -47.91 26.57
C GLY A 381 -40.06 -47.80 25.80
N TYR A 382 -39.57 -46.59 25.56
CA TYR A 382 -38.23 -46.34 25.02
C TYR A 382 -37.23 -46.02 26.12
N TYR A 383 -35.95 -46.24 25.86
CA TYR A 383 -34.84 -45.73 26.67
C TYR A 383 -33.59 -45.57 25.81
N ILE A 384 -32.65 -44.77 26.31
CA ILE A 384 -31.35 -44.57 25.66
C ILE A 384 -30.21 -45.12 26.53
N LYS A 385 -29.09 -45.47 25.89
CA LYS A 385 -27.85 -45.83 26.56
C LYS A 385 -26.68 -45.13 25.90
N HIS A 386 -25.76 -44.64 26.72
CA HIS A 386 -24.48 -44.13 26.25
C HIS A 386 -23.48 -45.29 26.22
N ASP A 387 -22.93 -45.57 25.04
CA ASP A 387 -21.79 -46.45 24.87
C ASP A 387 -20.51 -45.61 24.90
N TYR A 388 -19.89 -45.57 26.09
CA TYR A 388 -18.66 -44.81 26.35
C TYR A 388 -17.47 -45.30 25.52
N VAL A 389 -17.44 -46.58 25.11
CA VAL A 389 -16.30 -47.16 24.39
C VAL A 389 -16.30 -46.67 22.95
N ASN A 390 -17.47 -46.67 22.31
CA ASN A 390 -17.62 -46.28 20.90
C ASN A 390 -18.06 -44.83 20.72
N ASN A 391 -18.20 -44.06 21.81
CA ASN A 391 -18.75 -42.70 21.82
C ASN A 391 -20.07 -42.60 21.02
N SER A 392 -20.94 -43.58 21.25
CA SER A 392 -22.18 -43.79 20.50
C SER A 392 -23.39 -43.80 21.43
N ILE A 393 -24.57 -43.56 20.85
CA ILE A 393 -25.84 -43.66 21.56
C ILE A 393 -26.63 -44.85 21.04
N GLU A 394 -27.20 -45.62 21.94
CA GLU A 394 -28.12 -46.70 21.61
C GLU A 394 -29.55 -46.34 22.04
N PHE A 395 -30.45 -46.33 21.06
CA PHE A 395 -31.88 -46.23 21.26
C PHE A 395 -32.47 -47.63 21.41
N ASN A 396 -33.40 -47.80 22.34
CA ASN A 396 -34.04 -49.09 22.59
C ASN A 396 -35.56 -48.97 22.67
N ASP A 397 -36.27 -49.86 21.98
CA ASP A 397 -37.71 -50.09 22.13
C ASP A 397 -37.93 -51.37 22.95
N LYS A 398 -38.43 -51.23 24.18
CA LYS A 398 -38.72 -52.37 25.08
C LYS A 398 -39.90 -53.21 24.60
N ARG A 399 -40.85 -52.62 23.87
CA ARG A 399 -42.11 -53.26 23.49
C ARG A 399 -41.89 -54.19 22.30
N LYS A 400 -41.05 -53.76 21.35
CA LYS A 400 -40.75 -54.51 20.12
C LYS A 400 -39.43 -55.28 20.18
N SER A 401 -38.68 -55.20 21.28
CA SER A 401 -37.34 -55.77 21.40
C SER A 401 -36.40 -55.34 20.27
N MET A 402 -36.42 -54.06 19.94
CA MET A 402 -35.60 -53.46 18.88
C MET A 402 -34.57 -52.48 19.43
N TYR A 403 -33.51 -52.23 18.66
CA TYR A 403 -32.48 -51.24 18.97
C TYR A 403 -32.05 -50.47 17.73
N SER A 404 -31.39 -49.33 17.94
CA SER A 404 -30.68 -48.59 16.89
C SER A 404 -29.50 -47.84 17.50
N THR A 405 -28.47 -47.60 16.71
CA THR A 405 -27.25 -46.92 17.14
C THR A 405 -27.06 -45.62 16.38
N GLY A 406 -26.65 -44.56 17.06
CA GLY A 406 -26.35 -43.27 16.47
C GLY A 406 -25.04 -42.69 16.98
N VAL A 407 -24.61 -41.60 16.34
CA VAL A 407 -23.44 -40.83 16.78
C VAL A 407 -23.84 -39.94 17.95
N LEU A 408 -23.15 -40.08 19.09
CA LEU A 408 -23.51 -39.38 20.33
C LEU A 408 -23.52 -37.85 20.14
N LYS A 409 -22.50 -37.30 19.50
CA LYS A 409 -22.39 -35.86 19.25
C LYS A 409 -23.55 -35.32 18.43
N ILE A 410 -23.92 -36.00 17.34
CA ILE A 410 -25.04 -35.61 16.48
C ILE A 410 -26.35 -35.63 17.27
N PHE A 411 -26.54 -36.65 18.12
CA PHE A 411 -27.70 -36.71 19.00
C PHE A 411 -27.73 -35.53 19.97
N CYS A 412 -26.64 -35.28 20.72
CA CYS A 412 -26.59 -34.18 21.69
C CYS A 412 -26.86 -32.83 21.03
N GLU A 413 -26.20 -32.53 19.89
CA GLU A 413 -26.41 -31.29 19.15
C GLU A 413 -27.87 -31.18 18.65
N GLY A 414 -28.42 -32.24 18.08
CA GLY A 414 -29.81 -32.28 17.59
C GLY A 414 -30.87 -32.18 18.70
N GLN A 415 -30.53 -32.58 19.93
CA GLN A 415 -31.42 -32.51 21.09
C GLN A 415 -31.23 -31.23 21.93
N THR A 416 -30.38 -30.29 21.51
CA THR A 416 -30.24 -28.99 22.18
C THR A 416 -31.59 -28.29 22.45
N PRO A 417 -32.57 -28.30 21.53
CA PRO A 417 -33.88 -27.67 21.78
C PRO A 417 -34.62 -28.21 23.00
N LEU A 418 -34.42 -29.49 23.37
CA LEU A 418 -35.08 -30.10 24.53
C LEU A 418 -34.69 -29.43 25.85
N ILE A 419 -33.54 -28.76 25.90
CA ILE A 419 -33.08 -28.04 27.10
C ILE A 419 -34.09 -26.95 27.48
N PHE A 420 -34.72 -26.31 26.49
CA PHE A 420 -35.61 -25.16 26.66
C PHE A 420 -37.10 -25.51 26.61
N MET A 421 -37.45 -26.75 26.28
CA MET A 421 -38.84 -27.21 26.19
C MET A 421 -39.38 -27.67 27.55
N ASN A 422 -40.68 -27.53 27.75
CA ASN A 422 -41.37 -28.24 28.82
C ASN A 422 -41.48 -29.74 28.51
N ASP A 423 -41.71 -30.55 29.54
CA ASP A 423 -41.72 -32.01 29.43
C ASP A 423 -42.69 -32.56 28.37
N LYS A 424 -43.87 -31.93 28.22
CA LYS A 424 -44.88 -32.36 27.24
C LYS A 424 -44.38 -32.17 25.81
N GLN A 425 -43.84 -30.99 25.51
CA GLN A 425 -43.26 -30.67 24.20
C GLN A 425 -42.03 -31.53 23.92
N ALA A 426 -41.16 -31.68 24.92
CA ALA A 426 -39.95 -32.48 24.80
C ALA A 426 -40.28 -33.96 24.53
N LYS A 427 -41.31 -34.51 25.20
CA LYS A 427 -41.80 -35.87 24.96
C LYS A 427 -42.29 -36.06 23.53
N GLN A 428 -43.12 -35.15 23.04
CA GLN A 428 -43.63 -35.22 21.67
C GLN A 428 -42.48 -35.18 20.65
N SER A 429 -41.51 -34.27 20.83
CA SER A 429 -40.35 -34.15 19.96
C SER A 429 -39.49 -35.43 19.95
N LEU A 430 -39.24 -36.02 21.12
CA LEU A 430 -38.50 -37.28 21.24
C LEU A 430 -39.25 -38.46 20.60
N GLU A 431 -40.57 -38.57 20.78
CA GLU A 431 -41.38 -39.62 20.15
C GLU A 431 -41.39 -39.49 18.62
N GLU A 432 -41.51 -38.28 18.08
CA GLU A 432 -41.40 -38.00 16.64
C GLU A 432 -40.02 -38.38 16.08
N MET A 433 -38.94 -38.10 16.82
CA MET A 433 -37.59 -38.53 16.45
C MET A 433 -37.48 -40.06 16.45
N LEU A 434 -37.91 -40.72 17.52
CA LEU A 434 -37.83 -42.18 17.68
C LEU A 434 -38.65 -42.94 16.62
N ASN A 435 -39.77 -42.36 16.16
CA ASN A 435 -40.57 -42.93 15.07
C ASN A 435 -39.84 -42.93 13.72
N LYS A 436 -38.83 -42.07 13.54
CA LYS A 436 -38.02 -41.99 12.31
C LYS A 436 -36.75 -42.84 12.36
N VAL A 437 -36.43 -43.43 13.51
CA VAL A 437 -35.24 -44.25 13.70
C VAL A 437 -35.37 -45.56 12.92
N SER A 438 -34.29 -45.97 12.24
CA SER A 438 -34.19 -47.28 11.61
C SER A 438 -33.89 -48.35 12.68
N TRP A 439 -34.93 -49.07 13.08
CA TRP A 439 -34.88 -50.09 14.12
C TRP A 439 -34.35 -51.43 13.58
N LYS A 440 -33.53 -52.11 14.38
CA LYS A 440 -33.00 -53.47 14.15
C LYS A 440 -33.43 -54.41 15.26
N SER A 441 -33.56 -55.71 14.99
CA SER A 441 -33.92 -56.69 16.01
C SER A 441 -32.78 -56.88 17.00
N LYS A 442 -33.08 -56.97 18.32
CA LYS A 442 -32.04 -57.29 19.33
C LYS A 442 -31.41 -58.68 19.13
N GLU A 443 -32.11 -59.60 18.47
CA GLU A 443 -31.58 -60.92 18.12
C GLU A 443 -30.46 -60.85 17.05
N GLU A 444 -30.46 -59.80 16.22
CA GLU A 444 -29.38 -59.55 15.27
C GLU A 444 -28.15 -58.99 15.97
N LYS A 445 -28.34 -58.26 17.08
CA LYS A 445 -27.24 -57.69 17.86
C LYS A 445 -26.33 -58.77 18.45
N SER A 446 -26.92 -59.83 19.02
CA SER A 446 -26.18 -60.96 19.62
C SER A 446 -25.46 -61.84 18.60
N LYS A 447 -25.80 -61.77 17.30
CA LYS A 447 -25.08 -62.50 16.23
C LYS A 447 -23.73 -61.88 15.89
N TYR A 448 -23.54 -60.59 16.18
CA TYR A 448 -22.30 -59.84 15.90
C TYR A 448 -21.56 -59.41 17.18
N ASP A 449 -22.17 -59.58 18.36
CA ASP A 449 -21.54 -59.43 19.66
C ASP A 449 -20.69 -60.68 19.96
N ILE A 450 -19.59 -60.84 19.22
CA ILE A 450 -18.59 -61.86 19.50
C ILE A 450 -17.94 -61.45 20.82
N GLY A 451 -18.49 -62.01 21.90
CA GLY A 451 -18.07 -61.73 23.26
C GLY A 451 -16.54 -61.76 23.40
N ASN A 452 -16.05 -60.79 24.16
CA ASN A 452 -14.71 -60.66 24.70
C ASN A 452 -13.91 -61.99 24.68
N ILE A 453 -13.00 -62.14 23.70
CA ILE A 453 -12.15 -63.34 23.46
C ILE A 453 -11.13 -63.56 24.60
N SER A 454 -11.22 -62.82 25.70
CA SER A 454 -10.35 -62.92 26.88
C SER A 454 -10.84 -63.91 27.94
N ARG A 455 -11.96 -64.63 27.73
CA ARG A 455 -12.31 -65.78 28.59
C ARG A 455 -11.43 -66.97 28.23
N ILE A 456 -10.26 -67.04 28.88
CA ILE A 456 -9.41 -68.23 28.94
C ILE A 456 -10.27 -69.40 29.44
N PRO A 457 -10.37 -70.52 28.69
CA PRO A 457 -11.02 -71.72 29.19
C PRO A 457 -10.28 -72.20 30.44
N SER A 458 -11.03 -72.47 31.52
CA SER A 458 -10.50 -73.12 32.72
C SER A 458 -9.77 -74.40 32.33
N LEU A 459 -8.45 -74.42 32.55
CA LEU A 459 -7.64 -75.63 32.53
C LEU A 459 -8.22 -76.58 33.58
N ASN A 460 -8.74 -77.72 33.11
CA ASN A 460 -8.97 -78.90 33.93
C ASN A 460 -7.69 -79.20 34.72
N ARG A 461 -7.80 -79.25 36.04
CA ARG A 461 -6.86 -79.97 36.90
C ARG A 461 -7.55 -81.27 37.29
N ASP A 462 -6.91 -82.36 36.86
CA ASP A 462 -7.02 -83.77 37.26
C ASP A 462 -8.40 -84.39 37.49
#